data_AF-A0A8T9CCU7-F1
#
_entry.id   AF-A0A8T9CCU7-F1
#
_cell.length_a   1.000
_cell.length_b   1.000
_cell.length_c   1.000
_cell.angle_alpha   90.00
_cell.angle_beta   90.00
_cell.angle_gamma   90.00
#
_symmetry.space_group_name_H-M   'P 1'
#
loop_
_entity.id
_entity.type
_entity.pdbx_description
1 polymer ?
#
loop_
_entity_poly.entity_id
_entity_poly.type
_entity_poly.pdbx_seq_one_letter_code
_entity_poly.pdbx_strand_id
1 'polypeptide(L)'
;MPSFTITFDDPAAARPQLWNSPTKRVTFEDYLDLTALMFDWGDSYDAKDWTGLRSILAPNLLVDYTQIGKGCWPSMSSSDFMTMVTDDDFLGDPCVKTQHLLGATRWERISDTEVIGHHQLRAAHQVYKDASLTEVKLWGHSHATNEHYYTKINGVWKFAGLKPAVRWNEGRFEEVFKGSYKDGQATVVAPKGLNGVH
;
A
#
# COMPACT_ATOMS: atom_id res chain seq x y z
N MET A 1 -0.12 -45.62 -21.28
CA MET A 1 0.21 -44.26 -20.77
C MET A 1 -0.32 -44.16 -19.35
N PRO A 2 0.43 -43.65 -18.37
CA PRO A 2 -0.12 -43.47 -17.04
C PRO A 2 -1.19 -42.38 -17.10
N SER A 3 -2.44 -42.76 -16.82
CA SER A 3 -3.57 -41.85 -16.67
C SER A 3 -3.42 -41.12 -15.35
N PHE A 4 -3.15 -39.82 -15.38
CA PHE A 4 -3.28 -38.97 -14.21
C PHE A 4 -4.76 -38.66 -13.98
N THR A 5 -5.36 -39.30 -12.98
CA THR A 5 -6.69 -38.94 -12.50
C THR A 5 -6.53 -37.90 -11.40
N ILE A 6 -6.96 -36.66 -11.64
CA ILE A 6 -7.07 -35.65 -10.58
C ILE A 6 -8.33 -35.96 -9.80
N THR A 7 -8.18 -36.51 -8.60
CA THR A 7 -9.25 -36.52 -7.60
C THR A 7 -9.25 -35.18 -6.90
N PHE A 8 -10.33 -34.41 -7.04
CA PHE A 8 -10.57 -33.26 -6.19
C PHE A 8 -11.03 -33.80 -4.84
N ASP A 9 -10.18 -33.69 -3.81
CA ASP A 9 -10.63 -33.90 -2.43
C ASP A 9 -11.80 -32.93 -2.16
N ASP A 10 -12.89 -33.47 -1.62
CA ASP A 10 -14.08 -32.72 -1.22
C ASP A 10 -13.68 -31.59 -0.25
N PRO A 11 -13.83 -30.31 -0.63
CA PRO A 11 -13.28 -29.20 0.13
C PRO A 11 -14.21 -28.74 1.27
N ALA A 12 -15.15 -29.58 1.71
CA ALA A 12 -16.05 -29.26 2.82
C ALA A 12 -15.34 -29.05 4.19
N ALA A 13 -14.01 -29.21 4.28
CA ALA A 13 -13.23 -28.92 5.48
C ALA A 13 -12.36 -27.65 5.31
N ALA A 14 -12.88 -26.53 5.83
CA ALA A 14 -12.13 -25.43 6.46
C ALA A 14 -11.25 -24.49 5.60
N ARG A 15 -11.67 -24.15 4.37
CA ARG A 15 -11.36 -22.82 3.80
C ARG A 15 -12.63 -22.21 3.23
N PRO A 16 -13.02 -20.97 3.59
CA PRO A 16 -14.09 -20.29 2.90
C PRO A 16 -13.72 -20.23 1.42
N GLN A 17 -14.44 -20.98 0.59
CA GLN A 17 -14.32 -20.90 -0.85
C GLN A 17 -14.71 -19.46 -1.22
N LEU A 18 -13.73 -18.63 -1.57
CA LEU A 18 -13.91 -17.20 -1.88
C LEU A 18 -14.97 -16.96 -2.97
N TRP A 19 -15.25 -17.97 -3.80
CA TRP A 19 -16.26 -17.93 -4.87
C TRP A 19 -17.70 -18.22 -4.39
N ASN A 20 -17.88 -18.72 -3.17
CA ASN A 20 -19.19 -19.09 -2.59
C ASN A 20 -19.66 -18.13 -1.49
N SER A 21 -18.98 -17.00 -1.29
CA SER A 21 -19.46 -15.99 -0.34
C SER A 21 -20.76 -15.36 -0.88
N PRO A 22 -21.84 -15.28 -0.07
CA PRO A 22 -23.09 -14.60 -0.45
C PRO A 22 -22.95 -13.08 -0.58
N THR A 23 -21.74 -12.54 -0.36
CA THR A 23 -21.42 -11.14 -0.59
C THR A 23 -21.50 -10.82 -2.08
N LYS A 24 -22.25 -9.77 -2.43
CA LYS A 24 -22.35 -9.25 -3.80
C LYS A 24 -20.93 -9.14 -4.38
N ARG A 25 -20.68 -9.69 -5.57
CA ARG A 25 -19.40 -9.48 -6.25
C ARG A 25 -19.30 -8.03 -6.73
N VAL A 26 -18.08 -7.55 -6.99
CA VAL A 26 -17.91 -6.32 -7.78
C VAL A 26 -18.52 -6.54 -9.17
N THR A 27 -19.21 -5.52 -9.69
CA THR A 27 -19.69 -5.56 -11.08
C THR A 27 -18.50 -5.45 -12.03
N PHE A 28 -18.70 -5.73 -13.32
CA PHE A 28 -17.63 -5.58 -14.29
C PHE A 28 -17.26 -4.10 -14.48
N GLU A 29 -18.25 -3.22 -14.45
CA GLU A 29 -18.09 -1.77 -14.52
C GLU A 29 -17.29 -1.25 -13.31
N ASP A 30 -17.66 -1.67 -12.10
CA ASP A 30 -16.88 -1.32 -10.91
C ASP A 30 -15.45 -1.86 -11.00
N TYR A 31 -15.25 -3.08 -11.53
CA TYR A 31 -13.93 -3.66 -11.72
C TYR A 31 -13.05 -2.80 -12.63
N LEU A 32 -13.59 -2.33 -13.77
CA LEU A 32 -12.86 -1.45 -14.69
C LEU A 32 -12.44 -0.15 -14.01
N ASP A 33 -13.36 0.50 -13.31
CA ASP A 33 -13.10 1.77 -12.60
C ASP A 33 -12.05 1.58 -11.49
N LEU A 34 -12.20 0.54 -10.67
CA LEU A 34 -11.30 0.25 -9.56
C LEU A 34 -9.90 -0.15 -10.03
N THR A 35 -9.79 -0.92 -11.12
CA THR A 35 -8.50 -1.26 -11.73
C THR A 35 -7.83 -0.03 -12.33
N ALA A 36 -8.58 0.89 -12.94
CA ALA A 36 -8.04 2.17 -13.40
C ALA A 36 -7.50 3.00 -12.23
N LEU A 37 -8.27 3.16 -11.14
CA LEU A 37 -7.81 3.86 -9.94
C LEU A 37 -6.55 3.23 -9.31
N MET A 38 -6.50 1.90 -9.27
CA MET A 38 -5.34 1.14 -8.78
C MET A 38 -4.09 1.45 -9.62
N PHE A 39 -4.23 1.47 -10.95
CA PHE A 39 -3.16 1.83 -11.88
C PHE A 39 -2.74 3.30 -11.70
N ASP A 40 -3.70 4.22 -11.75
CA ASP A 40 -3.46 5.67 -11.65
C ASP A 40 -2.78 6.04 -10.34
N TRP A 41 -3.11 5.37 -9.23
CA TRP A 41 -2.41 5.55 -7.95
C TRP A 41 -0.92 5.22 -8.06
N GLY A 42 -0.59 4.05 -8.60
CA GLY A 42 0.79 3.57 -8.69
C GLY A 42 1.60 4.42 -9.67
N ASP A 43 1.03 4.68 -10.84
CA ASP A 43 1.68 5.46 -11.89
C ASP A 43 1.87 6.93 -11.47
N SER A 44 0.90 7.53 -10.78
CA SER A 44 1.04 8.89 -10.25
C SER A 44 2.17 9.01 -9.22
N TYR A 45 2.36 8.00 -8.37
CA TYR A 45 3.50 7.94 -7.44
C TYR A 45 4.83 7.88 -8.20
N ASP A 46 4.91 7.00 -9.19
CA ASP A 46 6.14 6.72 -9.93
C ASP A 46 6.56 7.86 -10.86
N ALA A 47 5.59 8.46 -11.54
CA ALA A 47 5.76 9.63 -12.40
C ALA A 47 5.88 10.94 -11.61
N LYS A 48 5.59 10.91 -10.29
CA LYS A 48 5.41 12.10 -9.45
C LYS A 48 4.33 13.05 -10.01
N ASP A 49 3.29 12.50 -10.64
CA ASP A 49 2.13 13.26 -11.11
C ASP A 49 1.16 13.51 -9.95
N TRP A 50 1.45 14.56 -9.19
CA TRP A 50 0.64 14.95 -8.04
C TRP A 50 -0.75 15.45 -8.41
N THR A 51 -0.95 15.91 -9.65
CA THR A 51 -2.27 16.35 -10.13
C THR A 51 -3.14 15.16 -10.47
N GLY A 52 -2.58 14.16 -11.16
CA GLY A 52 -3.20 12.85 -11.38
C GLY A 52 -3.61 12.21 -10.05
N LEU A 53 -2.68 12.12 -9.10
CA LEU A 53 -2.97 11.54 -7.77
C LEU A 53 -4.12 12.27 -7.06
N ARG A 54 -4.09 13.61 -7.00
CA ARG A 54 -5.15 14.40 -6.36
C ARG A 54 -6.53 14.14 -6.97
N SER A 55 -6.60 13.91 -8.27
CA SER A 55 -7.88 13.73 -8.97
C SER A 55 -8.63 12.46 -8.56
N ILE A 56 -7.91 11.44 -8.08
CA ILE A 56 -8.46 10.13 -7.73
C ILE A 56 -8.76 9.95 -6.23
N LEU A 57 -8.29 10.86 -5.36
CA LEU A 57 -8.46 10.73 -3.92
C LEU A 57 -9.91 10.98 -3.47
N ALA A 58 -10.33 10.24 -2.45
CA ALA A 58 -11.47 10.60 -1.62
C ALA A 58 -11.09 11.78 -0.71
N PRO A 59 -12.07 12.57 -0.20
CA PRO A 59 -11.78 13.69 0.70
C PRO A 59 -11.03 13.29 1.97
N ASN A 60 -11.31 12.10 2.49
CA ASN A 60 -10.66 11.49 3.65
C ASN A 60 -10.17 10.08 3.31
N LEU A 61 -9.03 9.69 3.87
CA LEU A 61 -8.36 8.43 3.61
C LEU A 61 -8.04 7.68 4.92
N LEU A 62 -8.22 6.36 4.90
CA LEU A 62 -7.68 5.45 5.89
C LEU A 62 -6.22 5.13 5.54
N VAL A 63 -5.27 5.66 6.29
CA VAL A 63 -3.84 5.38 6.08
C VAL A 63 -3.33 4.58 7.27
N ASP A 64 -3.07 3.29 7.07
CA ASP A 64 -2.56 2.41 8.11
C ASP A 64 -1.13 1.94 7.78
N TYR A 65 -0.14 2.61 8.35
CA TYR A 65 1.28 2.28 8.20
C TYR A 65 1.87 1.56 9.42
N THR A 66 1.02 0.98 10.28
CA THR A 66 1.48 0.29 11.50
C THR A 66 2.42 -0.88 11.21
N GLN A 67 2.18 -1.62 10.11
CA GLN A 67 3.04 -2.74 9.72
C GLN A 67 4.41 -2.33 9.17
N ILE A 68 4.62 -1.05 8.91
CA ILE A 68 5.92 -0.50 8.52
C ILE A 68 6.49 0.45 9.59
N GLY A 69 6.01 0.33 10.83
CA GLY A 69 6.55 1.04 11.99
C GLY A 69 6.11 2.50 12.12
N LYS A 70 5.05 2.93 11.40
CA LYS A 70 4.50 4.29 11.48
C LYS A 70 3.09 4.29 12.09
N GLY A 71 2.43 5.44 12.07
CA GLY A 71 1.09 5.62 12.63
C GLY A 71 -0.03 4.97 11.79
N CYS A 72 -1.23 5.01 12.37
CA CYS A 72 -2.49 4.78 11.68
C CYS A 72 -3.33 6.05 11.80
N TRP A 73 -3.86 6.50 10.67
CA TRP A 73 -4.73 7.67 10.56
C TRP A 73 -6.07 7.20 9.96
N PRO A 74 -7.10 6.99 10.79
CA PRO A 74 -8.38 6.44 10.34
C PRO A 74 -9.15 7.34 9.36
N SER A 75 -8.85 8.64 9.34
CA SER A 75 -9.52 9.63 8.50
C SER A 75 -8.58 10.82 8.23
N MET A 76 -7.46 10.57 7.58
CA MET A 76 -6.53 11.62 7.12
C MET A 76 -7.18 12.42 6.00
N SER A 77 -7.09 13.76 6.02
CA SER A 77 -7.60 14.54 4.89
C SER A 77 -6.75 14.30 3.64
N SER A 78 -7.35 14.38 2.45
CA SER A 78 -6.60 14.28 1.18
C SER A 78 -5.47 15.32 1.09
N SER A 79 -5.63 16.50 1.68
CA SER A 79 -4.59 17.53 1.72
C SER A 79 -3.40 17.11 2.58
N ASP A 80 -3.66 16.54 3.76
CA ASP A 80 -2.61 16.05 4.67
C ASP A 80 -1.90 14.84 4.05
N PHE A 81 -2.65 13.96 3.41
CA PHE A 81 -2.10 12.84 2.66
C PHE A 81 -1.17 13.32 1.53
N MET A 82 -1.62 14.29 0.74
CA MET A 82 -0.78 14.87 -0.31
C MET A 82 0.49 15.50 0.26
N THR A 83 0.38 16.24 1.37
CA THR A 83 1.53 16.84 2.05
C THR A 83 2.55 15.79 2.45
N MET A 84 2.09 14.68 3.04
CA MET A 84 2.95 13.57 3.44
C MET A 84 3.62 12.89 2.24
N VAL A 85 2.88 12.59 1.17
CA VAL A 85 3.43 11.80 0.06
C VAL A 85 4.37 12.61 -0.82
N THR A 86 4.13 13.93 -0.97
CA THR A 86 4.97 14.81 -1.80
C THR A 86 6.15 15.41 -1.05
N ASP A 87 6.38 15.05 0.21
CA ASP A 87 7.47 15.56 1.01
C ASP A 87 8.84 15.11 0.45
N ASP A 88 9.85 15.99 0.49
CA ASP A 88 11.22 15.75 0.02
C ASP A 88 11.99 14.71 0.84
N ASP A 89 11.48 14.35 2.02
CA ASP A 89 11.95 13.21 2.81
C ASP A 89 11.30 11.87 2.40
N PHE A 90 10.33 11.91 1.49
CA PHE A 90 9.57 10.78 0.98
C PHE A 90 9.60 10.72 -0.56
N LEU A 91 8.46 10.66 -1.25
CA LEU A 91 8.40 10.55 -2.71
C LEU A 91 8.58 11.90 -3.41
N GLY A 92 8.58 13.03 -2.71
CA GLY A 92 8.90 14.34 -3.28
C GLY A 92 10.34 14.45 -3.75
N ASP A 93 11.26 13.68 -3.16
CA ASP A 93 12.69 13.77 -3.44
C ASP A 93 12.97 13.58 -4.95
N PRO A 94 13.56 14.59 -5.64
CA PRO A 94 13.92 14.47 -7.04
C PRO A 94 14.98 13.39 -7.29
N CYS A 95 15.76 13.00 -6.27
CA CYS A 95 16.78 11.96 -6.35
C CYS A 95 16.21 10.55 -6.17
N VAL A 96 14.91 10.39 -5.85
CA VAL A 96 14.27 9.09 -5.64
C VAL A 96 13.44 8.71 -6.87
N LYS A 97 13.72 7.53 -7.42
CA LYS A 97 12.90 6.85 -8.43
C LYS A 97 12.21 5.64 -7.82
N THR A 98 10.96 5.44 -8.18
CA THR A 98 10.14 4.33 -7.71
C THR A 98 9.46 3.60 -8.87
N GLN A 99 9.11 2.34 -8.61
CA GLN A 99 8.10 1.63 -9.36
C GLN A 99 7.21 0.87 -8.37
N HIS A 100 5.93 1.22 -8.29
CA HIS A 100 4.92 0.53 -7.51
C HIS A 100 4.25 -0.55 -8.38
N LEU A 101 4.97 -1.65 -8.62
CA LEU A 101 4.49 -2.72 -9.48
C LEU A 101 3.40 -3.54 -8.79
N LEU A 102 2.17 -3.36 -9.25
CA LEU A 102 0.98 -4.05 -8.77
C LEU A 102 0.78 -5.37 -9.52
N GLY A 103 0.79 -6.47 -8.79
CA GLY A 103 0.67 -7.83 -9.31
C GLY A 103 -0.75 -8.39 -9.23
N ALA A 104 -0.87 -9.66 -8.84
CA ALA A 104 -2.16 -10.31 -8.72
C ALA A 104 -3.05 -9.55 -7.72
N THR A 105 -4.31 -9.35 -8.11
CA THR A 105 -5.29 -8.58 -7.36
C THR A 105 -6.55 -9.40 -7.13
N ARG A 106 -7.13 -9.28 -5.93
CA ARG A 106 -8.50 -9.72 -5.64
C ARG A 106 -9.32 -8.58 -5.05
N TRP A 107 -10.63 -8.65 -5.23
CA TRP A 107 -11.56 -7.64 -4.79
C TRP A 107 -12.53 -8.20 -3.75
N GLU A 108 -12.85 -7.38 -2.77
CA GLU A 108 -13.84 -7.66 -1.74
C GLU A 108 -14.82 -6.50 -1.67
N ARG A 109 -16.07 -6.76 -2.06
CA ARG A 109 -17.13 -5.75 -1.97
C ARG A 109 -17.70 -5.75 -0.55
N ILE A 110 -17.68 -4.57 0.07
CA ILE A 110 -18.17 -4.37 1.44
C ILE A 110 -19.61 -3.85 1.41
N SER A 111 -19.89 -2.88 0.55
CA SER A 111 -21.21 -2.28 0.39
C SER A 111 -21.46 -1.87 -1.07
N ASP A 112 -22.53 -1.11 -1.33
CA ASP A 112 -22.76 -0.52 -2.66
C ASP A 112 -21.82 0.66 -2.94
N THR A 113 -21.15 1.17 -1.90
CA THR A 113 -20.27 2.34 -1.97
C THR A 113 -18.85 2.07 -1.48
N GLU A 114 -18.52 0.84 -1.08
CA GLU A 114 -17.21 0.51 -0.51
C GLU A 114 -16.68 -0.82 -1.05
N VAL A 115 -15.41 -0.81 -1.45
CA VAL A 115 -14.67 -1.98 -1.94
C VAL A 115 -13.26 -1.96 -1.37
N ILE A 116 -12.73 -3.15 -1.06
CA ILE A 116 -11.33 -3.37 -0.72
C ILE A 116 -10.65 -4.10 -1.88
N GLY A 117 -9.55 -3.55 -2.35
CA GLY A 117 -8.63 -4.23 -3.27
C GLY A 117 -7.45 -4.79 -2.49
N HIS A 118 -7.10 -6.05 -2.74
CA HIS A 118 -5.89 -6.65 -2.19
C HIS A 118 -4.91 -6.90 -3.32
N HIS A 119 -3.78 -6.19 -3.28
CA HIS A 119 -2.81 -6.14 -4.37
C HIS A 119 -1.49 -6.75 -3.92
N GLN A 120 -0.94 -7.69 -4.69
CA GLN A 120 0.49 -7.95 -4.58
C GLN A 120 1.25 -6.70 -5.03
N LEU A 121 2.31 -6.35 -4.31
CA LEU A 121 3.10 -5.15 -4.60
C LEU A 121 4.59 -5.49 -4.53
N ARG A 122 5.32 -5.14 -5.57
CA ARG A 122 6.77 -4.98 -5.50
C ARG A 122 7.08 -3.50 -5.72
N ALA A 123 7.57 -2.84 -4.67
CA ALA A 123 7.91 -1.42 -4.73
C ALA A 123 9.43 -1.28 -4.91
N ALA A 124 9.88 -1.08 -6.14
CA ALA A 124 11.30 -0.94 -6.45
C ALA A 124 11.74 0.52 -6.30
N HIS A 125 12.85 0.77 -5.61
CA HIS A 125 13.37 2.11 -5.38
C HIS A 125 14.85 2.21 -5.76
N GLN A 126 15.22 3.35 -6.34
CA GLN A 126 16.60 3.78 -6.53
C GLN A 126 16.76 5.20 -6.04
N VAL A 127 17.83 5.46 -5.30
CA VAL A 127 18.21 6.78 -4.83
C VAL A 127 19.50 7.18 -5.52
N TYR A 128 19.52 8.34 -6.14
CA TYR A 128 20.67 8.91 -6.84
C TYR A 128 21.45 9.85 -5.92
N LYS A 129 22.71 10.11 -6.24
CA LYS A 129 23.53 11.07 -5.47
C LYS A 129 23.00 12.50 -5.56
N ASP A 130 22.40 12.85 -6.70
CA ASP A 130 21.82 14.14 -7.00
C ASP A 130 20.71 14.03 -8.06
N ALA A 131 20.06 15.17 -8.35
CA ALA A 131 18.94 15.26 -9.28
C ALA A 131 19.32 15.09 -10.76
N SER A 132 20.60 14.91 -11.11
CA SER A 132 21.01 14.55 -12.48
C SER A 132 20.66 13.11 -12.84
N LEU A 133 20.41 12.26 -11.83
CA LEU A 133 20.02 10.85 -11.98
C LEU A 133 21.07 9.99 -12.72
N THR A 134 22.36 10.34 -12.57
CA THR A 134 23.45 9.67 -13.29
C THR A 134 24.14 8.58 -12.46
N GLU A 135 24.32 8.79 -11.16
CA GLU A 135 24.98 7.84 -10.26
C GLU A 135 24.05 7.38 -9.15
N VAL A 136 23.78 6.07 -9.11
CA VAL A 136 22.95 5.45 -8.05
C VAL A 136 23.75 5.42 -6.74
N LYS A 137 23.20 6.06 -5.72
CA LYS A 137 23.72 6.06 -4.34
C LYS A 137 23.37 4.77 -3.61
N LEU A 138 22.12 4.32 -3.72
CA LEU A 138 21.63 3.06 -3.16
C LEU A 138 20.35 2.62 -3.88
N TRP A 139 19.97 1.37 -3.66
CA TRP A 139 18.72 0.80 -4.13
C TRP A 139 18.11 -0.09 -3.04
N GLY A 140 16.79 -0.28 -3.11
CA GLY A 140 16.08 -1.21 -2.26
C GLY A 140 14.71 -1.52 -2.81
N HIS A 141 14.22 -2.74 -2.59
CA HIS A 141 12.93 -3.19 -3.12
C HIS A 141 12.10 -3.79 -1.99
N SER A 142 10.84 -3.37 -1.87
CA SER A 142 9.93 -3.96 -0.88
C SER A 142 9.00 -4.96 -1.55
N HIS A 143 8.83 -6.12 -0.91
CA HIS A 143 7.90 -7.16 -1.31
C HIS A 143 6.75 -7.17 -0.31
N ALA A 144 5.58 -6.75 -0.77
CA ALA A 144 4.44 -6.51 0.11
C ALA A 144 3.13 -7.00 -0.51
N THR A 145 2.10 -7.01 0.32
CA THR A 145 0.72 -6.87 -0.16
C THR A 145 0.22 -5.49 0.28
N ASN A 146 -0.61 -4.85 -0.53
CA ASN A 146 -1.25 -3.59 -0.17
C ASN A 146 -2.77 -3.77 -0.21
N GLU A 147 -3.44 -3.46 0.89
CA GLU A 147 -4.88 -3.26 0.83
C GLU A 147 -5.14 -1.82 0.40
N HIS A 148 -5.94 -1.64 -0.64
CA HIS A 148 -6.48 -0.33 -1.00
C HIS A 148 -7.94 -0.29 -0.61
N TYR A 149 -8.35 0.82 -0.01
CA TYR A 149 -9.73 1.10 0.30
C TYR A 149 -10.29 2.02 -0.78
N TYR A 150 -11.50 1.75 -1.25
CA TYR A 150 -12.17 2.56 -2.26
C TYR A 150 -13.57 2.93 -1.78
N THR A 151 -13.98 4.16 -2.07
CA THR A 151 -15.32 4.67 -1.76
C THR A 151 -15.96 5.30 -2.99
N LYS A 152 -17.27 5.09 -3.18
CA LYS A 152 -18.04 5.69 -4.27
C LYS A 152 -18.71 6.96 -3.76
N ILE A 153 -18.36 8.10 -4.35
CA ILE A 153 -18.90 9.43 -4.00
C ILE A 153 -19.58 9.99 -5.23
N ASN A 154 -20.88 10.31 -5.11
CA ASN A 154 -21.70 10.84 -6.22
C ASN A 154 -21.61 9.97 -7.49
N GLY A 155 -21.58 8.64 -7.31
CA GLY A 155 -21.50 7.68 -8.40
C GLY A 155 -20.09 7.37 -8.91
N VAL A 156 -19.05 8.07 -8.45
CA VAL A 156 -17.67 7.91 -8.92
C VAL A 156 -16.81 7.25 -7.85
N TRP A 157 -16.08 6.20 -8.21
CA TRP A 157 -15.10 5.57 -7.31
C TRP A 157 -13.90 6.47 -7.05
N LYS A 158 -13.40 6.45 -5.82
CA LYS A 158 -12.24 7.20 -5.35
C LYS A 158 -11.35 6.33 -4.48
N PHE A 159 -10.04 6.57 -4.56
CA PHE A 159 -9.05 5.98 -3.67
C PHE A 159 -9.21 6.56 -2.25
N ALA A 160 -9.54 5.70 -1.30
CA ALA A 160 -9.92 6.06 0.06
C ALA A 160 -8.92 5.59 1.12
N GLY A 161 -7.72 5.16 0.71
CA GLY A 161 -6.65 4.85 1.62
C GLY A 161 -5.93 3.55 1.32
N LEU A 162 -4.96 3.22 2.17
CA LEU A 162 -4.12 2.05 2.03
C LEU A 162 -3.61 1.47 3.35
N LYS A 163 -3.29 0.18 3.29
CA LYS A 163 -2.64 -0.57 4.34
C LYS A 163 -1.61 -1.54 3.74
N PRO A 164 -0.34 -1.11 3.63
CA PRO A 164 0.73 -1.99 3.20
C PRO A 164 1.06 -3.00 4.31
N ALA A 165 1.40 -4.21 3.89
CA ALA A 165 1.89 -5.28 4.72
C ALA A 165 3.17 -5.83 4.07
N VAL A 166 4.32 -5.38 4.55
CA VAL A 166 5.64 -5.80 4.04
C VAL A 166 5.92 -7.23 4.49
N ARG A 167 6.44 -8.06 3.57
CA ARG A 167 6.88 -9.43 3.86
C ARG A 167 8.38 -9.46 4.11
N TRP A 168 9.15 -8.83 3.23
CA TRP A 168 10.59 -8.71 3.32
C TRP A 168 11.08 -7.64 2.31
N ASN A 169 12.33 -7.22 2.45
CA ASN A 169 12.96 -6.22 1.60
C ASN A 169 14.28 -6.75 0.97
N GLU A 170 14.60 -6.25 -0.21
CA GLU A 170 15.88 -6.42 -0.91
C GLU A 170 16.73 -5.15 -0.79
N GLY A 171 18.05 -5.30 -0.80
CA GLY A 171 18.98 -4.18 -0.84
C GLY A 171 18.99 -3.36 0.45
N ARG A 172 19.04 -2.03 0.31
CA ARG A 172 19.07 -1.07 1.43
C ARG A 172 17.73 -0.31 1.50
N PHE A 173 16.61 -1.03 1.48
CA PHE A 173 15.28 -0.43 1.40
C PHE A 173 14.97 0.49 2.59
N GLU A 174 15.39 0.08 3.78
CA GLU A 174 15.24 0.82 5.03
C GLU A 174 15.90 2.21 4.95
N GLU A 175 16.83 2.37 4.02
CA GLU A 175 17.63 3.58 3.81
C GLU A 175 17.12 4.49 2.69
N VAL A 176 16.07 4.09 1.97
CA VAL A 176 15.58 4.79 0.78
C VAL A 176 15.02 6.17 1.11
N PHE A 177 14.16 6.26 2.13
CA PHE A 177 13.49 7.51 2.49
C PHE A 177 14.23 8.20 3.63
N LYS A 178 14.55 9.48 3.48
CA LYS A 178 15.21 10.28 4.52
C LYS A 178 14.37 10.32 5.80
N GLY A 179 13.04 10.36 5.63
CA GLY A 179 12.08 10.33 6.74
C GLY A 179 12.12 9.05 7.57
N SER A 180 12.62 7.94 7.03
CA SER A 180 12.83 6.69 7.80
C SER A 180 13.82 6.86 8.95
N TYR A 181 14.70 7.87 8.89
CA TYR A 181 15.74 8.12 9.88
C TYR A 181 15.40 9.19 10.92
N LYS A 182 14.34 9.96 10.70
CA LYS A 182 13.99 11.09 11.59
C LYS A 182 13.33 10.63 12.89
N ASP A 183 12.67 9.47 12.88
CA ASP A 183 12.00 8.89 14.06
C ASP A 183 12.95 8.03 14.94
N GLY A 184 14.24 7.95 14.60
CA GLY A 184 15.27 7.25 15.38
C GLY A 184 15.63 7.90 16.73
N GLN A 185 14.91 8.95 17.14
CA GLN A 185 14.93 9.50 18.50
C GLN A 185 13.66 9.15 19.30
N ALA A 186 13.04 7.99 19.02
CA ALA A 186 12.10 7.40 19.95
C ALA A 186 12.82 7.12 21.28
N THR A 187 12.42 7.87 22.30
CA THR A 187 12.93 7.82 23.67
C THR A 187 13.12 6.39 24.17
N VAL A 188 14.36 6.05 24.54
CA VAL A 188 14.63 4.90 25.42
C VAL A 188 13.97 5.20 26.75
N VAL A 189 12.77 4.68 26.98
CA VAL A 189 12.20 4.62 28.32
C VAL A 189 12.96 3.53 29.05
N ALA A 190 13.91 3.93 29.89
CA ALA A 190 14.61 3.01 30.78
C ALA A 190 13.58 2.21 31.61
N PRO A 191 13.78 0.89 31.82
CA PRO A 191 12.88 0.12 32.65
C PRO A 191 12.89 0.71 34.06
N LYS A 192 11.72 1.12 34.55
CA LYS A 192 11.54 1.49 35.95
C LYS A 192 11.97 0.29 36.80
N GLY A 193 13.04 0.49 37.57
CA GLY A 193 13.48 -0.46 38.58
C GLY A 193 12.32 -0.83 39.48
N LEU A 194 12.12 -2.14 39.66
CA LEU A 194 11.37 -2.69 40.77
C LEU A 194 12.13 -2.31 42.05
N ASN A 195 11.73 -1.21 42.69
CA ASN A 195 12.11 -0.97 44.07
C ASN A 195 11.36 -1.99 44.92
N GLY A 196 12.15 -2.86 45.54
CA GLY A 196 11.69 -3.91 46.43
C GLY A 196 10.91 -3.34 47.61
N VAL A 197 9.87 -4.08 47.96
CA VAL A 197 9.25 -4.02 49.28
C VAL A 197 10.06 -4.97 50.18
N HIS A 198 10.58 -4.39 51.27
CA HIS A 198 11.06 -4.93 52.55
C HIS A 198 12.46 -4.45 52.93
#